data_AF-A0A355QDY1-F1
#
_entry.id   AF-A0A355QDY1-F1
#
_cell.length_a   1.000
_cell.length_b   1.000
_cell.length_c   1.000
_cell.angle_alpha   90.00
_cell.angle_beta   90.00
_cell.angle_gamma   90.00
#
_symmetry.space_group_name_H-M   'P 1'
#
loop_
_entity.id
_entity.type
_entity.pdbx_description
1 polymer ?
#
loop_
_entity_poly.entity_id
_entity_poly.type
_entity_poly.pdbx_seq_one_letter_code
_entity_poly.pdbx_strand_id
1 'polypeptide(L)' 'AGRVRHHRPPTRFHGTPTELRQLAAPTLGQHSDEIVAQTGRADQIHELRAAGVIQ' A
#
# COMPACT_ATOMS: atom_id res chain seq x y z
N ALA A 1 2.74 -14.40 6.56
CA ALA A 1 1.61 -14.56 5.61
C ALA A 1 1.77 -15.88 4.85
N GLY A 2 0.67 -16.59 4.56
CA GLY A 2 0.68 -17.85 3.82
C GLY A 2 0.37 -17.68 2.32
N ARG A 3 0.35 -18.79 1.56
CA ARG A 3 0.03 -18.77 0.13
C ARG A 3 -1.48 -18.62 -0.10
N VAL A 4 -1.88 -17.59 -0.84
CA VAL A 4 -3.27 -17.32 -1.23
C VAL A 4 -3.44 -17.54 -2.73
N ARG A 5 -4.61 -18.03 -3.15
CA ARG A 5 -4.99 -18.13 -4.56
C ARG A 5 -5.92 -16.96 -4.92
N HIS A 6 -5.47 -16.09 -5.81
CA HIS A 6 -6.28 -14.98 -6.34
C HIS A 6 -6.83 -15.33 -7.72
N HIS A 7 -8.04 -14.84 -8.01
CA HIS A 7 -8.54 -14.87 -9.38
C HIS A 7 -7.68 -13.95 -10.25
N ARG A 8 -7.50 -14.32 -11.51
CA ARG A 8 -6.85 -13.45 -12.51
C ARG A 8 -7.75 -12.24 -12.82
N PRO A 9 -7.19 -11.08 -13.21
CA PRO A 9 -7.98 -9.99 -13.77
C PRO A 9 -8.87 -10.52 -14.92
N PRO A 10 -10.19 -10.22 -14.91
CA PRO A 10 -11.13 -10.83 -15.84
C PRO A 10 -10.92 -10.36 -17.28
N THR A 11 -10.61 -9.07 -17.47
CA THR A 11 -10.37 -8.47 -18.78
C THR A 11 -8.88 -8.43 -19.10
N ARG A 12 -8.53 -8.73 -20.37
CA ARG A 12 -7.16 -8.65 -20.88
C ARG A 12 -7.07 -7.54 -21.92
N PHE A 13 -6.23 -6.54 -21.64
CA PHE A 13 -5.93 -5.47 -22.56
C PHE A 13 -4.59 -5.72 -23.24
N HIS A 14 -4.53 -5.60 -24.56
CA HIS A 14 -3.29 -5.80 -25.30
C HIS A 14 -2.28 -4.67 -25.11
N GLY A 15 -2.74 -3.41 -25.05
CA GLY A 15 -1.84 -2.25 -24.89
C GLY A 15 -1.38 -2.01 -23.46
N THR A 16 -2.17 -2.45 -22.47
CA THR A 16 -1.88 -2.24 -21.04
C THR A 16 -2.26 -3.51 -20.25
N PRO A 17 -1.50 -4.61 -20.39
CA PRO A 17 -1.78 -5.81 -19.63
C PRO A 17 -1.69 -5.54 -18.13
N THR A 18 -2.68 -6.03 -17.37
CA THR A 18 -2.75 -5.85 -15.91
C THR A 18 -2.32 -7.12 -15.19
N GLU A 19 -1.42 -6.98 -14.23
CA GLU A 19 -0.92 -8.06 -13.39
C GLU A 19 -0.92 -7.67 -11.91
N LEU A 20 -1.21 -8.63 -11.03
CA LEU A 20 -1.08 -8.46 -9.59
C LEU A 20 0.40 -8.60 -9.19
N ARG A 21 1.05 -7.48 -8.84
CA ARG A 21 2.48 -7.45 -8.48
C ARG A 21 2.73 -7.95 -7.05
N GLN A 22 1.82 -7.63 -6.14
CA GLN A 22 1.81 -8.12 -4.76
C GLN A 22 0.50 -8.86 -4.52
N LEU A 23 0.63 -10.14 -4.14
CA LEU A 23 -0.51 -11.01 -3.86
C LEU A 23 -1.02 -10.83 -2.43
N ALA A 24 -0.15 -10.41 -1.51
CA ALA A 24 -0.56 -10.10 -0.14
C ALA A 24 -1.21 -8.72 -0.11
N ALA A 25 -2.32 -8.61 0.64
CA ALA A 25 -2.84 -7.31 1.01
C ALA A 25 -1.81 -6.57 1.88
N PRO A 26 -1.68 -5.23 1.74
CA PRO A 26 -0.86 -4.44 2.63
C PRO A 26 -1.28 -4.64 4.10
N THR A 27 -0.32 -4.61 5.01
CA THR A 27 -0.63 -4.60 6.45
C THR A 27 -1.11 -3.22 6.87
N LEU A 28 -1.79 -3.14 8.02
CA LEU A 28 -2.14 -1.87 8.63
C LEU A 28 -0.87 -1.03 8.81
N GLY A 29 -0.91 0.21 8.33
CA GLY A 29 0.20 1.16 8.43
C GLY A 29 1.39 0.93 7.50
N GLN A 30 1.38 -0.11 6.64
CA GLN A 30 2.56 -0.49 5.84
C GLN A 30 3.16 0.65 5.00
N HIS A 31 2.30 1.56 4.51
CA HIS A 31 2.69 2.69 3.66
C HIS A 31 2.44 4.06 4.32
N SER A 32 2.15 4.13 5.63
CA SER A 32 1.83 5.40 6.32
C SER A 32 2.95 6.43 6.10
N ASP A 33 4.19 6.06 6.42
CA ASP A 33 5.33 6.98 6.37
C ASP A 33 5.63 7.43 4.93
N GLU A 34 5.52 6.51 3.96
CA GLU A 34 5.71 6.80 2.53
C GLU A 34 4.71 7.86 2.05
N ILE A 35 3.43 7.67 2.35
CA ILE A 35 2.37 8.59 1.91
C ILE A 35 2.44 9.92 2.65
N VAL A 36 2.71 9.90 3.95
CA VAL A 36 2.87 11.14 4.75
C VAL A 36 4.05 11.96 4.21
N ALA A 37 5.17 11.33 3.89
CA ALA A 37 6.32 11.99 3.28
C ALA A 37 5.99 12.56 1.89
N GLN A 38 5.29 11.80 1.03
CA GLN A 38 4.85 12.29 -0.30
C GLN A 38 3.91 13.50 -0.21
N THR A 39 3.20 13.65 0.91
CA THR A 39 2.35 14.84 1.15
C THR A 39 3.12 16.06 1.70
N GLY A 40 4.44 15.96 1.84
CA GLY A 40 5.30 17.04 2.35
C GLY A 40 5.33 17.16 3.87
N ARG A 41 4.97 16.11 4.61
CA ARG A 41 4.89 16.10 6.09
C ARG A 41 5.88 15.12 6.73
N ALA A 42 7.00 14.86 6.07
CA ALA A 42 7.99 13.89 6.53
C ALA A 42 8.54 14.22 7.94
N ASP A 43 8.68 15.51 8.24
CA ASP A 43 9.09 16.06 9.52
C ASP A 43 8.08 15.83 10.66
N GLN A 44 6.80 15.61 10.33
CA GLN A 44 5.70 15.44 11.30
C GLN A 44 5.40 13.97 11.62
N ILE A 45 6.05 12.99 10.96
CA ILE A 45 5.71 11.56 11.10
C ILE A 45 5.75 11.10 12.56
N HIS A 46 6.79 11.49 13.31
CA HIS A 46 6.91 11.10 14.72
C HIS A 46 5.81 11.69 15.59
N GLU A 47 5.45 12.96 15.38
CA GLU A 47 4.38 13.64 16.12
C GLU A 47 3.03 13.00 15.83
N LEU A 48 2.72 12.74 14.55
CA LEU A 48 1.48 12.12 14.12
C LEU A 48 1.32 10.70 14.68
N ARG A 49 2.42 9.94 14.75
CA ARG A 49 2.43 8.59 15.35
C ARG A 49 2.24 8.67 16.86
N ALA A 50 2.92 9.59 17.54
CA ALA A 50 2.77 9.81 18.98
C ALA A 50 1.34 10.24 19.35
N ALA A 51 0.70 11.04 18.50
CA ALA A 51 -0.69 11.46 18.64
C ALA A 51 -1.71 10.34 18.27
N GLY A 52 -1.25 9.18 17.77
CA GLY A 52 -2.10 8.07 17.35
C GLY A 52 -2.88 8.32 16.05
N VAL A 53 -2.52 9.34 15.28
CA VAL A 53 -3.15 9.69 14.00
C VAL A 53 -2.76 8.71 12.90
N ILE A 54 -1.53 8.21 12.94
CA ILE A 54 -1.00 7.22 11.99
C ILE A 54 -0.43 6.00 12.73
N GLN A 55 -0.40 4.85 12.04
CA GLN A 55 0.15 3.58 12.51
C GLN A 55 1.48 3.27 11.81
#